data_AF-A0A971F2D0-F1
#
_entry.id   AF-A0A971F2D0-F1
#
_cell.length_a   1.000
_cell.length_b   1.000
_cell.length_c   1.000
_cell.angle_alpha   90.00
_cell.angle_beta   90.00
_cell.angle_gamma   90.00
#
_symmetry.space_group_name_H-M   'P 1'
#
loop_
_entity.id
_entity.type
_entity.pdbx_description
1 polymer ?
#
loop_
_entity_poly.entity_id
_entity_poly.type
_entity_poly.pdbx_seq_one_letter_code
_entity_poly.pdbx_strand_id
1 'polypeptide(L)' 'MSRKGNCWDNAPMESIWGKLKQEWLNGKHFRTRESAKRAIFWYIEVYYKNYRLHETNGYKTPREYVV' A
#
# COMPACT_ATOMS: atom_id res chain seq x y z
N MET A 1 -14.61 5.02 -16.59
CA MET A 1 -15.46 5.66 -15.57
C MET A 1 -14.55 6.38 -14.59
N SER A 2 -14.48 7.70 -14.66
CA SER A 2 -13.98 8.55 -13.57
C SER A 2 -14.60 9.92 -13.81
N ARG A 3 -15.43 10.38 -12.87
CA ARG A 3 -16.14 11.67 -12.92
C ARG A 3 -15.66 12.47 -11.71
N LYS A 4 -15.40 13.76 -11.88
CA LYS A 4 -14.97 14.65 -10.78
C LYS A 4 -16.01 14.56 -9.65
N GLY A 5 -15.61 14.01 -8.49
CA GLY A 5 -16.50 13.81 -7.32
C GLY A 5 -16.84 12.36 -6.95
N ASN A 6 -16.31 11.34 -7.65
CA ASN A 6 -16.48 9.96 -7.22
C ASN A 6 -15.38 9.54 -6.22
N CYS A 7 -15.74 9.48 -4.94
CA CYS A 7 -14.81 9.07 -3.87
C CYS A 7 -14.28 7.65 -4.05
N TRP A 8 -15.03 6.78 -4.73
CA TRP A 8 -14.65 5.39 -4.98
C TRP A 8 -13.43 5.24 -5.90
N ASP A 9 -13.15 6.22 -6.76
CA ASP A 9 -11.96 6.20 -7.62
C ASP A 9 -10.67 6.45 -6.81
N ASN A 10 -10.77 7.23 -5.72
CA ASN A 10 -9.62 7.59 -4.88
C ASN A 10 -9.49 6.70 -3.63
N ALA A 11 -10.60 6.16 -3.12
CA ALA A 11 -10.63 5.34 -1.91
C ALA A 11 -9.62 4.18 -1.88
N PRO A 12 -9.37 3.43 -2.98
CA PRO A 12 -8.36 2.38 -2.99
C PRO A 12 -6.95 2.94 -2.76
N MET A 13 -6.65 4.08 -3.38
CA MET A 13 -5.35 4.74 -3.26
C MET A 13 -5.16 5.32 -1.85
N GLU A 14 -6.18 5.96 -1.29
CA GLU A 14 -6.15 6.46 0.10
C GLU A 14 -5.95 5.34 1.12
N SER A 15 -6.61 4.19 0.92
CA SER A 15 -6.43 3.01 1.77
C SER A 15 -4.97 2.52 1.75
N ILE A 16 -4.36 2.42 0.56
CA ILE A 16 -2.95 2.02 0.42
C ILE A 16 -2.03 3.00 1.19
N TRP A 17 -2.22 4.32 1.01
CA TRP A 17 -1.39 5.32 1.68
C TRP A 17 -1.57 5.33 3.19
N GLY A 18 -2.79 5.11 3.69
CA GLY A 18 -3.05 4.95 5.11
C GLY A 18 -2.29 3.76 5.70
N LYS A 19 -2.37 2.61 5.02
CA LYS A 19 -1.69 1.37 5.42
C LYS A 19 -0.17 1.48 5.37
N LEU A 20 0.40 2.04 4.30
CA LEU A 20 1.85 2.31 4.23
C LEU A 20 2.33 3.14 5.42
N LYS A 21 1.60 4.19 5.79
CA LYS A 21 1.96 5.05 6.92
C LYS A 21 1.91 4.29 8.24
N GLN A 22 0.84 3.54 8.49
CA GLN A 22 0.65 2.81 9.74
C GLN A 22 1.60 1.61 9.89
N GLU A 23 1.76 0.80 8.85
CA GLU A 23 2.47 -0.48 8.92
C GLU A 23 3.99 -0.32 8.71
N TRP A 24 4.43 0.66 7.91
CA TRP A 24 5.83 0.74 7.47
C TRP A 24 6.55 2.03 7.83
N LEU A 25 5.88 3.19 7.72
CA LEU A 25 6.53 4.47 7.97
C LEU A 25 6.42 4.92 9.43
N ASN A 26 5.49 4.36 10.20
CA ASN A 26 5.30 4.71 11.59
C ASN A 26 6.57 4.43 12.40
N GLY A 27 7.09 5.45 13.09
CA GLY A 27 8.33 5.37 13.86
C GLY A 27 9.62 5.23 13.05
N LYS A 28 9.58 5.24 11.70
CA LYS A 28 10.79 5.20 10.87
C LYS A 28 11.28 6.60 10.53
N HIS A 29 12.54 6.86 10.85
CA HIS A 29 13.25 8.07 10.43
C HIS A 29 14.24 7.74 9.32
N PHE A 30 14.11 8.44 8.19
CA PHE A 30 15.00 8.28 7.04
C PHE A 30 16.00 9.41 7.00
N ARG A 31 17.29 9.07 6.95
CA ARG A 31 18.38 10.07 6.88
C ARG A 31 18.43 10.78 5.54
N THR A 32 18.02 10.11 4.45
CA THR A 32 18.02 10.67 3.10
C THR A 32 16.72 10.37 2.36
N ARG A 33 16.35 11.25 1.43
CA ARG A 33 15.17 11.04 0.58
C ARG A 33 15.28 9.76 -0.26
N GLU A 34 16.47 9.40 -0.70
CA GLU A 34 16.71 8.16 -1.44
C GLU A 34 16.44 6.91 -0.59
N SER A 35 16.84 6.91 0.69
CA SER A 35 16.55 5.80 1.60
C SER A 35 15.04 5.63 1.82
N ALA A 36 14.31 6.74 1.97
CA ALA A 36 12.85 6.71 2.07
C ALA A 36 12.20 6.16 0.80
N LYS A 37 12.66 6.61 -0.39
CA LYS A 37 12.16 6.11 -1.68
C LYS A 37 12.37 4.60 -1.83
N ARG A 38 13.56 4.08 -1.51
CA ARG A 38 13.84 2.63 -1.56
C ARG A 38 12.96 1.85 -0.60
N ALA A 39 12.77 2.36 0.63
CA ALA A 39 11.93 1.71 1.63
C ALA A 39 10.46 1.66 1.21
N ILE A 40 9.93 2.73 0.62
CA ILE A 40 8.56 2.78 0.08
C ILE A 40 8.42 1.86 -1.12
N PHE A 41 9.38 1.87 -2.05
CA PHE A 41 9.37 1.00 -3.22
C PHE A 41 9.35 -0.47 -2.81
N TRP A 42 10.23 -0.85 -1.88
CA TRP A 42 10.25 -2.21 -1.34
C TRP A 42 8.94 -2.59 -0.66
N TYR A 43 8.34 -1.66 0.11
CA TYR A 43 7.05 -1.92 0.73
C TYR A 43 5.97 -2.23 -0.31
N ILE A 44 5.89 -1.47 -1.40
CA ILE A 44 4.85 -1.64 -2.41
C ILE A 44 5.09 -2.93 -3.22
N GLU A 45 6.29 -3.08 -3.79
CA GLU A 45 6.58 -4.14 -4.76
C GLU A 45 6.80 -5.51 -4.10
N VAL A 46 7.34 -5.52 -2.88
CA VAL A 46 7.73 -6.75 -2.19
C VAL A 46 6.71 -7.05 -1.10
N TYR A 47 6.61 -6.21 -0.07
CA TYR A 47 5.79 -6.51 1.11
C TYR A 47 4.29 -6.56 0.80
N TYR A 48 3.75 -5.45 0.29
CA TYR A 48 2.32 -5.29 0.04
C TYR A 48 1.80 -6.34 -0.94
N LYS A 49 2.54 -6.57 -2.04
CA LYS A 49 2.14 -7.53 -3.08
C LYS A 49 2.23 -8.99 -2.63
N ASN A 50 3.30 -9.38 -1.94
CA ASN A 50 3.63 -10.79 -1.73
C ASN A 50 3.42 -11.30 -0.29
N TYR A 51 3.26 -10.41 0.70
CA TYR A 51 3.25 -10.81 2.12
C TYR A 51 2.09 -10.22 2.92
N ARG A 52 1.59 -9.04 2.55
CA ARG A 52 0.47 -8.43 3.27
C ARG A 52 -0.82 -9.20 3.00
N LEU A 53 -1.46 -9.69 4.06
CA LEU A 53 -2.75 -10.36 3.99
C LEU A 53 -3.89 -9.35 4.01
N HIS A 54 -4.91 -9.60 3.22
CA HIS A 54 -6.11 -8.78 3.14
C HIS A 54 -7.32 -9.59 3.60
N GLU A 55 -7.95 -9.17 4.70
CA GLU A 55 -9.17 -9.83 5.22
C GLU A 55 -10.27 -9.89 4.15
N THR A 56 -10.46 -8.79 3.41
CA THR A 56 -11.42 -8.70 2.29
C THR A 56 -11.15 -9.70 1.16
N ASN A 57 -9.91 -10.19 1.05
CA ASN A 57 -9.50 -11.15 0.02
C ASN A 57 -9.50 -12.59 0.56
N GLY A 58 -10.11 -12.84 1.73
CA GLY A 58 -10.09 -14.13 2.41
C GLY A 58 -8.72 -14.47 2.98
N TYR A 59 -8.03 -13.48 3.56
CA TYR A 59 -6.68 -13.62 4.11
C TYR A 59 -5.67 -14.11 3.06
N LYS A 60 -5.79 -13.60 1.83
CA LYS A 60 -4.83 -13.82 0.75
C LYS A 60 -4.02 -12.56 0.49
N THR A 61 -2.82 -12.74 -0.03
CA THR A 61 -2.01 -11.62 -0.52
C THR A 61 -2.56 -11.11 -1.85
N PRO A 62 -2.28 -9.86 -2.26
CA PRO A 62 -2.67 -9.35 -3.58
C PRO A 62 -2.14 -10.21 -4.73
N ARG A 63 -1.01 -10.88 -4.56
CA ARG A 63 -0.47 -11.81 -5.57
C ARG A 63 -1.27 -13.10 -5.69
N GLU A 64 -1.77 -13.63 -4.57
CA GLU A 64 -2.58 -14.85 -4.55
C GLU A 64 -4.04 -14.57 -4.93
N TYR A 65 -4.50 -13.36 -4.68
CA TYR A 65 -5.80 -12.86 -5.09
C TYR A 65 -5.71 -12.32 -6.52
N VAL A 66 -5.62 -13.24 -7.49
CA VAL A 66 -5.76 -12.90 -8.91
C VAL A 66 -7.26 -12.89 -9.23
N VAL A 67 -7.80 -11.71 -9.57
CA VAL A 67 -9.14 -11.55 -10.14
C VAL A 67 -9.11 -11.92 -11.62
#